data_AF-A0A847PYF8-F1
#
_entry.id   AF-A0A847PYF8-F1
#
_cell.length_a   1.000
_cell.length_b   1.000
_cell.length_c   1.000
_cell.angle_alpha   90.00
_cell.angle_beta   90.00
_cell.angle_gamma   90.00
#
_symmetry.space_group_name_H-M   'P 1'
#
loop_
_entity.id
_entity.type
_entity.pdbx_description
1 polymer ?
#
loop_
_entity_poly.entity_id
_entity_poly.type
_entity_poly.pdbx_seq_one_letter_code
_entity_poly.pdbx_strand_id
1 'polypeptide(L)'
;MGFRGGPRGLVVFGHACIVVGCYMTAWGVRLAMIEGSAPTWLQVLGSPLFWGLFSIFGGICANFHAFCGCIQKMASEKKGGCAC
;
A
#
# COMPACT_ATOMS: atom_id res chain seq x y z
N MET A 1 15.37 -0.65 -3.36
CA MET A 1 14.81 -1.90 -2.79
C MET A 1 13.84 -2.52 -3.80
N GLY A 2 14.21 -3.62 -4.45
CA GLY A 2 13.43 -4.22 -5.54
C GLY A 2 12.69 -5.48 -5.08
N PHE A 3 11.36 -5.42 -5.06
CA PHE A 3 10.50 -6.58 -4.81
C PHE A 3 10.70 -7.63 -5.93
N ARG A 4 11.20 -8.83 -5.60
CA ARG A 4 11.52 -9.90 -6.58
C ARG A 4 10.28 -10.66 -7.11
N GLY A 5 9.07 -10.24 -6.74
CA GLY A 5 7.79 -10.91 -7.05
C GLY A 5 7.21 -10.65 -8.45
N GLY A 6 7.90 -9.88 -9.31
CA GLY A 6 7.36 -9.46 -10.60
C GLY A 6 6.11 -8.57 -10.47
N PRO A 7 5.45 -8.21 -11.58
CA PRO A 7 4.30 -7.30 -11.57
C PRO A 7 3.14 -7.87 -10.73
N ARG A 8 2.91 -9.18 -10.77
CA ARG A 8 1.82 -9.83 -10.01
C ARG A 8 2.04 -9.76 -8.49
N GLY A 9 3.27 -9.98 -8.02
CA GLY A 9 3.58 -9.88 -6.60
C GLY A 9 3.45 -8.46 -6.06
N LEU A 10 3.80 -7.46 -6.87
CA LEU A 10 3.64 -6.04 -6.54
C LEU A 10 2.16 -5.63 -6.43
N VAL A 11 1.30 -6.15 -7.31
CA VAL A 11 -0.15 -5.95 -7.22
C VAL A 11 -0.73 -6.57 -5.95
N VAL A 12 -0.39 -7.84 -5.66
CA VAL A 12 -0.90 -8.53 -4.45
C VAL A 12 -0.44 -7.81 -3.18
N PHE A 13 0.83 -7.40 -3.12
CA PHE A 13 1.36 -6.62 -2.00
C PHE A 13 0.62 -5.28 -1.85
N GLY A 14 0.47 -4.52 -2.94
CA GLY A 14 -0.24 -3.25 -2.94
C GLY A 14 -1.70 -3.40 -2.49
N HIS A 15 -2.39 -4.45 -2.97
CA HIS A 15 -3.77 -4.74 -2.60
C HIS A 15 -3.90 -5.12 -1.11
N ALA A 16 -2.98 -5.93 -0.59
CA ALA A 16 -2.96 -6.27 0.84
C ALA A 16 -2.74 -5.02 1.71
N CYS A 17 -1.84 -4.12 1.32
CA CYS A 17 -1.60 -2.85 2.02
C CYS A 17 -2.83 -1.92 2.01
N ILE A 18 -3.59 -1.89 0.90
CA ILE A 18 -4.84 -1.14 0.82
C ILE A 18 -5.89 -1.73 1.76
N VAL A 19 -6.10 -3.05 1.75
CA VAL A 19 -7.10 -3.71 2.62
C VAL A 19 -6.79 -3.47 4.10
N VAL A 20 -5.54 -3.68 4.50
CA VAL A 20 -5.09 -3.43 5.88
C VAL A 20 -5.23 -1.95 6.22
N GLY A 21 -4.86 -1.05 5.30
CA GLY A 21 -4.98 0.39 5.49
C GLY A 21 -6.42 0.87 5.64
N CYS A 22 -7.36 0.32 4.86
CA CYS A 22 -8.79 0.58 4.98
C CYS A 22 -9.35 0.11 6.32
N TYR A 23 -8.95 -1.08 6.78
CA TYR A 23 -9.35 -1.60 8.10
C TYR A 23 -8.84 -0.69 9.23
N MET A 24 -7.56 -0.30 9.17
CA MET A 24 -6.95 0.58 10.17
C MET A 24 -7.55 1.99 10.18
N THR A 25 -7.90 2.51 9.00
CA THR A 25 -8.58 3.80 8.86
C THR A 25 -9.99 3.75 9.44
N ALA A 26 -10.78 2.72 9.10
CA ALA A 26 -12.14 2.55 9.64
C ALA A 26 -12.14 2.39 11.17
N TRP A 27 -11.16 1.66 11.70
CA TRP A 27 -10.95 1.53 13.14
C TRP A 27 -10.57 2.86 13.78
N GLY A 28 -9.66 3.62 13.16
CA GLY A 28 -9.27 4.96 13.63
C GLY A 28 -10.41 5.97 13.63
N VAL A 29 -11.29 5.94 12.62
CA VAL A 29 -12.49 6.78 12.58
C VAL A 29 -13.46 6.42 13.70
N ARG A 30 -13.64 5.13 13.99
CA ARG A 30 -14.45 4.67 15.13
C ARG A 30 -13.91 5.16 16.46
N LEU A 31 -12.59 5.08 16.67
CA LEU A 31 -11.93 5.61 17.87
C LEU A 31 -12.12 7.13 18.00
N ALA A 32 -11.91 7.87 16.92
CA ALA A 32 -12.10 9.32 16.90
C ALA A 32 -13.55 9.73 17.23
N MET A 33 -14.53 8.95 16.76
CA MET A 33 -15.94 9.19 17.06
C MET A 33 -16.30 8.91 18.52
N ILE A 34 -15.62 7.95 19.16
CA ILE A 34 -15.84 7.58 20.57
C ILE A 34 -15.18 8.60 21.52
N GLU A 35 -13.99 9.09 21.20
CA GLU A 35 -13.27 10.02 22.06
C GLU A 35 -13.85 11.45 22.07
N GLY A 36 -14.57 11.87 21.02
CA GLY A 36 -15.35 13.11 20.98
C GLY A 36 -14.57 14.42 21.16
N SER A 37 -13.26 14.36 21.41
CA SER A 37 -12.37 15.50 21.64
C SER A 37 -11.47 15.74 20.43
N ALA A 38 -11.08 16.99 20.19
CA ALA A 38 -10.16 17.32 19.11
C ALA A 38 -8.79 16.65 19.35
N PRO A 39 -8.36 15.73 18.47
CA PRO A 39 -7.12 14.99 18.68
C PRO A 39 -5.92 15.94 18.57
N THR A 40 -4.99 15.81 19.50
CA THR A 40 -3.72 16.53 19.42
C THR A 40 -2.87 16.01 18.25
N TRP A 41 -1.99 16.85 17.69
CA TRP A 41 -1.11 16.45 16.57
C TRP A 41 -0.32 15.16 16.82
N LEU A 42 0.11 14.94 18.07
CA LEU A 42 0.81 13.72 18.47
C LEU A 42 -0.11 12.48 18.43
N GLN A 43 -1.36 12.63 18.86
CA GLN A 43 -2.38 11.57 18.75
C GLN A 43 -2.73 11.28 17.30
N VAL A 44 -2.73 12.27 16.41
CA VAL A 44 -2.97 12.05 14.97
C VAL A 44 -1.87 11.19 14.36
N LEU A 45 -0.59 11.50 14.63
CA LEU A 45 0.55 10.73 14.11
C LEU A 45 0.66 9.31 14.72
N GLY A 46 0.23 9.14 15.97
CA GLY A 46 0.14 7.83 16.62
C GLY A 46 -1.13 7.04 16.24
N SER A 47 -2.12 7.69 15.64
CA SER A 47 -3.42 7.07 15.40
C SER A 47 -3.38 6.08 14.24
N PRO A 48 -4.15 4.97 14.34
CA PRO A 48 -4.30 4.00 13.26
C PRO A 48 -4.86 4.62 11.97
N LEU A 49 -5.48 5.80 12.06
CA LEU A 49 -6.00 6.57 10.94
C LEU A 49 -4.88 7.14 10.04
N PHE A 50 -3.83 7.73 10.63
CA PHE A 50 -2.70 8.28 9.89
C PHE A 50 -1.91 7.19 9.16
N TRP A 51 -1.58 6.12 9.88
CA TRP A 51 -0.89 4.96 9.31
C TRP A 51 -1.77 4.19 8.31
N GLY A 52 -3.09 4.18 8.53
CA GLY A 52 -4.07 3.64 7.59
C GLY A 52 -4.02 4.37 6.24
N LEU A 53 -4.08 5.71 6.25
CA LEU A 53 -3.94 6.52 5.05
C LEU A 53 -2.58 6.32 4.37
N PHE A 54 -1.49 6.33 5.14
CA PHE A 54 -0.15 6.10 4.59
C PHE A 54 -0.04 4.71 3.92
N SER A 55 -0.64 3.68 4.52
CA SER A 55 -0.72 2.32 3.96
C SER A 55 -1.57 2.25 2.68
N ILE A 56 -2.68 2.99 2.62
CA ILE A 56 -3.53 3.07 1.41
C ILE A 56 -2.77 3.76 0.27
N PHE A 57 -2.21 4.95 0.51
CA PHE A 57 -1.46 5.68 -0.51
C PHE A 57 -0.21 4.90 -0.97
N GLY A 58 0.50 4.26 -0.03
CA GLY A 58 1.62 3.37 -0.35
C GLY A 58 1.20 2.16 -1.19
N GLY A 59 0.07 1.52 -0.86
CA GLY A 59 -0.46 0.39 -1.62
C GLY A 59 -0.96 0.76 -3.02
N ILE A 60 -1.57 1.95 -3.18
CA ILE A 60 -1.95 2.49 -4.49
C ILE A 60 -0.69 2.75 -5.33
N CYS A 61 0.32 3.39 -4.76
CA CYS A 61 1.60 3.62 -5.43
C CYS A 61 2.24 2.31 -5.91
N ALA A 62 2.26 1.27 -5.05
CA ALA A 62 2.76 -0.05 -5.42
C ALA A 62 1.96 -0.69 -6.57
N ASN A 63 0.64 -0.55 -6.57
CA ASN A 63 -0.21 -1.02 -7.67
C ASN A 63 0.09 -0.29 -8.98
N PHE A 64 0.18 1.04 -8.99
CA PHE A 64 0.54 1.81 -10.19
C PHE A 64 1.95 1.46 -10.69
N HIS A 65 2.91 1.29 -9.79
CA HIS A 65 4.25 0.85 -10.15
C HIS A 65 4.27 -0.55 -10.78
N ALA A 66 3.36 -1.44 -10.40
CA ALA A 66 3.23 -2.76 -11.01
C ALA A 66 2.86 -2.70 -12.50
N PHE A 67 2.09 -1.69 -12.91
CA PHE A 67 1.68 -1.45 -14.31
C PHE A 67 2.62 -0.51 -15.07
N CYS A 68 3.61 0.07 -14.39
CA CYS A 68 4.54 1.01 -15.01
C CYS A 68 5.45 0.30 -16.04
N GLY A 69 5.72 0.98 -17.16
CA GLY A 69 6.50 0.43 -18.28
C GLY A 69 7.89 -0.09 -17.87
N CYS A 70 8.50 0.52 -16.85
CA CYS A 70 9.77 0.06 -16.27
C CYS A 70 9.69 -1.37 -15.72
N ILE A 71 8.60 -1.73 -15.01
CA ILE A 71 8.40 -3.07 -14.44
C ILE A 71 7.94 -4.06 -15.51
N GLN A 72 7.07 -3.63 -16.43
CA GLN A 72 6.58 -4.48 -17.53
C GLN A 72 7.73 -4.89 -18.48
N LYS A 73 8.66 -3.98 -18.78
CA LYS A 73 9.83 -4.26 -19.60
C LYS A 73 10.76 -5.30 -18.93
N MET A 74 11.04 -5.13 -17.64
CA MET A 74 11.82 -6.08 -16.84
C MET A 74 11.13 -7.46 -16.75
N ALA A 75 9.79 -7.50 -16.71
CA ALA A 75 9.03 -8.74 -16.71
C ALA A 75 9.08 -9.47 -18.07
N SER A 76 9.04 -8.74 -19.19
CA SER A 76 9.19 -9.30 -20.54
C SER A 76 10.61 -9.80 -20.83
N GLU A 77 11.65 -9.08 -20.41
CA GLU A 77 13.05 -9.54 -20.53
C GLU A 77 13.28 -10.86 -19.78
N LYS A 78 12.72 -11.00 -18.57
CA LYS A 78 12.79 -12.25 -17.82
C LYS A 78 12.12 -13.43 -18.55
N LYS A 79 11.09 -13.16 -19.36
CA LYS A 79 10.38 -14.17 -20.15
C LYS A 79 11.15 -14.55 -21.42
N GLY A 80 11.88 -13.61 -22.02
CA GLY A 80 12.74 -13.82 -23.20
C GLY A 80 14.09 -14.47 -22.88
N GLY A 81 14.64 -14.26 -21.67
CA GLY A 81 15.88 -14.89 -21.22
C GLY A 81 15.73 -16.35 -20.73
N CYS A 82 14.51 -16.88 -20.73
CA CYS A 82 14.19 -18.27 -20.40
C CYS A 82 13.64 -19.01 -21.65
N ALA A 83 14.08 -18.60 -22.83
CA ALA A 83 13.97 -19.35 -24.08
C ALA A 83 15.34 -19.95 -24.39
N CYS A 84 15.72 -20.97 -23.64
CA CYS A 84 16.70 -21.99 -24.03
C CYS A 84 16.02 -23.33 -23.85
#